data_AF-A0A6G3CM13-F1
#
_entry.id   AF-A0A6G3CM13-F1
#
_cell.length_a   1.000
_cell.length_b   1.000
_cell.length_c   1.000
_cell.angle_alpha   90.00
_cell.angle_beta   90.00
_cell.angle_gamma   90.00
#
_symmetry.space_group_name_H-M   'P 1'
#
loop_
_entity.id
_entity.type
_entity.pdbx_description
1 polymer ?
#
loop_
_entity_poly.entity_id
_entity_poly.type
_entity_poly.pdbx_seq_one_letter_code
_entity_poly.pdbx_strand_id
1 'polypeptide(L)'
;MQFEVWAPDADSVVLEAADVRSPMERDAGREGWWTAGAEASDGDRYGFRVDDGPLLPDPRSRRQPDGPDGPSAVVDQEAYAWRNGWAGRRLNRAVLYELHVGTYTPEGTFDAAAARLGHLAELGVTHVSLMPVCPFPGVNGWGYEGVSLWAVHEPYGGPEGLKRLVDTAHELGLGVVLDVVHNHLGPSGNHLPAFGPYFTDTHHTPWGAAVNLDAPGSDEVRAFLLGSALAWLRDYRLDGLRLDAVHALADTRALTFLEELSAAVDALAVELGRPLGLIAESDLCDPRTTTPRPAGGLGLHAQWNDDFHHALHTALTGESQGYYADFARAPLAALAKTVTSAFFHNGTWS
;
A
#
# COMPACT_ATOMS: atom_id res chain seq x y z
N MET A 1 17.31 -17.86 -11.59
CA MET A 1 16.76 -16.73 -10.83
C MET A 1 17.44 -16.67 -9.47
N GLN A 2 17.63 -15.49 -8.89
CA GLN A 2 18.14 -15.34 -7.53
C GLN A 2 16.95 -15.14 -6.58
N PHE A 3 16.88 -15.97 -5.53
CA PHE A 3 15.93 -15.86 -4.43
C PHE A 3 16.66 -15.30 -3.22
N GLU A 4 16.00 -14.42 -2.49
CA GLU A 4 16.57 -13.77 -1.32
C GLU A 4 15.51 -13.51 -0.25
N VAL A 5 15.90 -13.64 1.01
CA VAL A 5 15.01 -13.36 2.14
C VAL A 5 15.81 -12.79 3.30
N TRP A 6 15.25 -11.80 3.99
CA TRP A 6 15.82 -11.25 5.21
C TRP A 6 15.28 -12.05 6.39
N ALA A 7 16.18 -12.77 7.06
CA ALA A 7 15.91 -13.55 8.25
C ALA A 7 17.12 -13.48 9.20
N PRO A 8 17.28 -12.35 9.93
CA PRO A 8 18.53 -12.01 10.61
C PRO A 8 18.89 -12.98 11.72
N ASP A 9 17.88 -13.45 12.45
CA ASP A 9 18.04 -14.30 13.64
C ASP A 9 18.02 -15.80 13.32
N ALA A 10 17.80 -16.18 12.05
CA ALA A 10 17.78 -17.56 11.62
C ALA A 10 19.18 -18.18 11.70
N ASP A 11 19.26 -19.46 12.07
CA ASP A 11 20.50 -20.25 11.99
C ASP A 11 20.66 -20.91 10.61
N SER A 12 19.55 -21.22 9.94
CA SER A 12 19.51 -21.81 8.60
C SER A 12 18.25 -21.41 7.83
N VAL A 13 18.39 -21.26 6.51
CA VAL A 13 17.26 -21.06 5.60
C VAL A 13 17.37 -21.99 4.41
N VAL A 14 16.26 -22.61 4.03
CA VAL A 14 16.13 -23.47 2.86
C VAL A 14 15.07 -22.90 1.92
N LEU A 15 15.44 -22.70 0.66
CA LEU A 15 14.49 -22.44 -0.43
C LEU A 15 13.86 -23.77 -0.85
N GLU A 16 12.53 -23.82 -0.92
CA GLU A 16 11.80 -24.91 -1.56
C GLU A 16 11.10 -24.35 -2.79
N ALA A 17 11.56 -24.72 -3.99
CA ALA A 17 11.01 -24.25 -5.27
C ALA A 17 10.88 -25.43 -6.25
N ALA A 18 9.72 -25.56 -6.91
CA ALA A 18 9.43 -26.69 -7.82
C ALA A 18 9.77 -28.07 -7.20
N ASP A 19 9.41 -28.27 -5.93
CA ASP A 19 9.70 -29.46 -5.10
C ASP A 19 11.19 -29.75 -4.84
N VAL A 20 12.10 -28.84 -5.21
CA VAL A 20 13.53 -28.93 -4.93
C VAL A 20 13.88 -28.07 -3.71
N ARG A 21 14.55 -28.69 -2.74
CA ARG A 21 15.08 -28.01 -1.55
C ARG A 21 16.55 -27.63 -1.74
N SER A 22 16.83 -26.34 -1.61
CA SER A 22 18.17 -25.77 -1.77
C SER A 22 18.55 -24.99 -0.51
N PRO A 23 19.60 -25.37 0.23
CA PRO A 23 20.14 -24.56 1.30
C PRO A 23 20.51 -23.16 0.78
N MET A 24 20.14 -22.12 1.53
CA MET A 24 20.52 -20.75 1.21
C MET A 24 21.81 -20.37 1.93
N GLU A 25 22.60 -19.51 1.29
CA GLU A 25 23.84 -18.96 1.86
C GLU A 25 23.60 -17.56 2.41
N ARG A 26 24.27 -17.21 3.51
CA ARG A 26 24.25 -15.83 4.02
C ARG A 26 24.90 -14.88 3.03
N ASP A 27 24.28 -13.74 2.80
CA ASP A 27 24.85 -12.67 1.97
C ASP A 27 25.98 -11.97 2.73
N ALA A 28 27.18 -11.94 2.14
CA ALA A 28 28.36 -11.34 2.78
C ALA A 28 28.31 -9.81 2.85
N GLY A 29 27.49 -9.16 2.02
CA GLY A 29 27.36 -7.71 1.94
C GLY A 29 26.11 -7.15 2.62
N ARG A 30 25.13 -7.98 2.93
CA ARG A 30 23.87 -7.59 3.56
C ARG A 30 23.59 -8.43 4.80
N GLU A 31 23.66 -7.80 5.96
CA GLU A 31 23.47 -8.48 7.25
C GLU A 31 22.06 -9.09 7.38
N GLY A 32 22.00 -10.34 7.80
CA GLY A 32 20.74 -11.06 7.99
C GLY A 32 20.04 -11.53 6.71
N TRP A 33 20.62 -11.29 5.54
CA TRP A 33 20.09 -11.77 4.28
C TRP A 33 20.61 -13.16 3.91
N TRP A 34 19.73 -13.93 3.29
CA TRP A 34 20.00 -15.26 2.75
C TRP A 34 19.72 -15.26 1.26
N THR A 35 20.54 -15.95 0.47
CA THR A 35 20.38 -16.03 -0.99
C THR A 35 20.56 -17.45 -1.52
N ALA A 36 19.86 -17.78 -2.59
CA ALA A 36 20.07 -18.99 -3.37
C ALA A 36 19.74 -18.77 -4.84
N GLY A 37 20.51 -19.39 -5.73
CA GLY A 37 20.17 -19.49 -7.14
C GLY A 37 19.32 -20.74 -7.39
N ALA A 38 18.21 -20.59 -8.10
CA ALA A 38 17.41 -21.72 -8.56
C ALA A 38 16.85 -21.46 -9.97
N GLU A 39 16.59 -22.54 -10.71
CA GLU A 39 15.80 -22.49 -11.93
C GLU A 39 14.32 -22.38 -11.56
N ALA A 40 13.65 -21.34 -12.05
CA ALA A 40 12.22 -21.12 -11.86
C ALA A 40 11.69 -20.25 -13.00
N SER A 41 10.44 -20.50 -13.38
CA SER A 41 9.68 -19.79 -14.42
C SER A 41 8.47 -19.08 -13.80
N ASP A 42 7.83 -18.19 -14.56
CA ASP A 42 6.57 -17.57 -14.13
C ASP A 42 5.55 -18.62 -13.68
N GLY A 43 4.92 -18.38 -12.53
CA GLY A 43 3.94 -19.28 -11.92
C GLY A 43 4.51 -20.40 -11.04
N ASP A 44 5.81 -20.70 -11.12
CA ASP A 44 6.42 -21.73 -10.27
C ASP A 44 6.25 -21.40 -8.79
N ARG A 45 5.86 -22.41 -8.00
CA ARG A 45 5.65 -22.29 -6.56
C ARG A 45 6.97 -22.33 -5.81
N TYR A 46 7.09 -21.46 -4.81
CA TYR A 46 8.23 -21.45 -3.91
C TYR A 46 7.87 -20.95 -2.50
N GLY A 47 8.76 -21.21 -1.56
CA GLY A 47 8.72 -20.62 -0.22
C GLY A 47 10.03 -20.88 0.52
N PHE A 48 10.08 -20.43 1.77
CA PHE A 48 11.25 -20.53 2.63
C PHE A 48 10.95 -21.36 3.87
N ARG A 49 11.91 -22.20 4.26
CA ARG A 49 11.91 -22.85 5.58
C ARG A 49 13.00 -22.20 6.41
N VAL A 50 12.61 -21.63 7.53
CA VAL A 50 13.51 -21.02 8.52
C VAL A 50 13.70 -22.03 9.65
N ASP A 51 14.94 -22.36 9.99
CA ASP A 51 15.32 -23.26 11.09
C ASP A 51 14.56 -24.59 11.14
N ASP A 52 14.55 -25.29 9.99
CA ASP A 52 13.82 -26.55 9.77
C ASP A 52 12.30 -26.47 10.04
N GLY A 53 11.75 -25.27 10.06
CA GLY A 53 10.33 -24.99 10.27
C GLY A 53 9.40 -25.35 9.10
N PRO A 54 8.12 -24.93 9.20
CA PRO A 54 7.17 -25.08 8.10
C PRO A 54 7.63 -24.32 6.85
N LEU A 55 7.06 -24.68 5.70
CA LEU A 55 7.22 -23.88 4.49
C LEU A 55 6.42 -22.59 4.66
N LEU A 56 7.10 -21.46 4.56
CA LEU A 56 6.51 -20.13 4.70
C LEU A 56 6.50 -19.41 3.35
N PRO A 57 5.46 -18.59 3.08
CA PRO A 57 5.46 -17.68 1.95
C PRO A 57 6.61 -16.67 2.02
N ASP A 58 7.03 -16.15 0.87
CA ASP A 58 7.98 -15.04 0.81
C ASP A 58 7.37 -13.77 1.42
N PRO A 59 8.02 -13.12 2.39
CA PRO A 59 7.68 -11.76 2.84
C PRO A 59 7.44 -10.78 1.69
N ARG A 60 8.25 -10.86 0.64
CA ARG A 60 8.20 -10.04 -0.59
C ARG A 60 7.50 -10.74 -1.75
N SER A 61 6.62 -11.70 -1.45
CA SER A 61 5.86 -12.46 -2.45
C SER A 61 5.13 -11.52 -3.42
N ARG A 62 5.34 -11.75 -4.72
CA ARG A 62 4.65 -11.01 -5.79
C ARG A 62 3.27 -11.60 -6.11
N ARG A 63 2.99 -12.82 -5.67
CA ARG A 63 1.74 -13.54 -5.95
C ARG A 63 1.50 -14.65 -4.95
N GLN A 64 0.27 -14.69 -4.42
CA GLN A 64 -0.23 -15.71 -3.50
C GLN A 64 -1.43 -16.44 -4.09
N PRO A 65 -1.21 -17.39 -5.01
CA PRO A 65 -2.29 -17.99 -5.79
C PRO A 65 -3.20 -18.90 -4.97
N ASP A 66 -2.67 -19.48 -3.90
CA ASP A 66 -3.38 -20.44 -3.04
C ASP A 66 -3.77 -19.81 -1.68
N GLY A 67 -3.78 -18.48 -1.60
CA GLY A 67 -4.04 -17.70 -0.38
C GLY A 67 -2.76 -17.32 0.39
N PRO A 68 -2.87 -16.47 1.43
CA PRO A 68 -1.73 -15.88 2.12
C PRO A 68 -0.84 -16.89 2.87
N ASP A 69 -1.37 -18.06 3.23
CA ASP A 69 -0.62 -19.15 3.89
C ASP A 69 0.07 -20.11 2.90
N GLY A 70 -0.30 -20.02 1.62
CA GLY A 70 0.21 -20.91 0.59
C GLY A 70 1.64 -20.55 0.14
N PRO A 71 2.27 -21.43 -0.64
CA PRO A 71 3.52 -21.09 -1.32
C PRO A 71 3.32 -19.88 -2.24
N SER A 72 4.33 -19.02 -2.27
CA SER A 72 4.40 -17.90 -3.20
C SER A 72 4.58 -18.40 -4.63
N ALA A 73 4.24 -17.57 -5.62
CA ALA A 73 4.50 -17.87 -7.01
C ALA A 73 5.44 -16.83 -7.64
N VAL A 74 6.35 -17.30 -8.49
CA VAL A 74 7.21 -16.43 -9.29
C VAL A 74 6.34 -15.61 -10.24
N VAL A 75 6.70 -14.33 -10.40
CA VAL A 75 6.05 -13.41 -11.33
C VAL A 75 7.10 -12.79 -12.24
N ASP A 76 6.98 -13.07 -13.52
CA ASP A 76 7.66 -12.34 -14.58
C ASP A 76 6.92 -11.01 -14.82
N GLN A 77 7.52 -9.91 -14.36
CA GLN A 77 6.92 -8.60 -14.49
C GLN A 77 6.88 -8.12 -15.95
N GLU A 78 7.72 -8.66 -16.83
CA GLU A 78 7.84 -8.29 -18.24
C GLU A 78 6.92 -9.10 -19.15
N ALA A 79 6.32 -10.19 -18.65
CA ALA A 79 5.39 -11.03 -19.41
C ALA A 79 4.17 -10.25 -19.94
N TYR A 80 3.74 -9.20 -19.22
CA TYR A 80 2.66 -8.34 -19.68
C TYR A 80 3.17 -7.22 -20.59
N ALA A 81 2.78 -7.30 -21.87
CA ALA A 81 3.04 -6.27 -22.86
C ALA A 81 2.04 -5.11 -22.74
N TRP A 82 2.43 -4.04 -22.04
CA TRP A 82 1.67 -2.79 -21.94
C TRP A 82 1.33 -2.20 -23.31
N ARG A 83 0.07 -1.86 -23.54
CA ARG A 83 -0.41 -1.40 -24.86
C ARG A 83 -0.21 0.11 -25.06
N ASN A 84 -0.17 0.88 -23.98
CA ASN A 84 -0.21 2.33 -24.03
C ASN A 84 1.04 3.02 -23.48
N GLY A 85 1.48 4.06 -24.17
CA GLY A 85 2.46 5.02 -23.65
C GLY A 85 1.77 6.06 -22.79
N TRP A 86 1.74 5.84 -21.47
CA TRP A 86 1.06 6.72 -20.53
C TRP A 86 2.02 7.75 -19.93
N ALA A 87 1.70 9.05 -20.10
CA ALA A 87 2.53 10.15 -19.60
C ALA A 87 2.25 10.53 -18.13
N GLY A 88 1.29 9.87 -17.47
CA GLY A 88 0.86 10.20 -16.11
C GLY A 88 -0.11 11.38 -16.03
N ARG A 89 -0.81 11.46 -14.89
CA ARG A 89 -1.70 12.58 -14.55
C ARG A 89 -1.37 13.08 -13.14
N ARG A 90 -1.33 14.39 -12.95
CA ARG A 90 -0.98 15.00 -11.65
C ARG A 90 -2.15 14.96 -10.68
N LEU A 91 -1.87 14.67 -9.40
CA LEU A 91 -2.88 14.65 -8.34
C LEU A 91 -3.49 16.03 -8.03
N ASN A 92 -2.77 17.13 -8.27
CA ASN A 92 -3.26 18.48 -7.95
C ASN A 92 -4.50 18.94 -8.76
N ARG A 93 -4.93 18.15 -9.75
CA ARG A 93 -6.16 18.35 -10.52
C ARG A 93 -7.05 17.11 -10.48
N ALA A 94 -6.87 16.26 -9.47
CA ALA A 94 -7.58 15.00 -9.37
C ALA A 94 -9.02 15.21 -8.90
N VAL A 95 -9.94 14.61 -9.64
CA VAL A 95 -11.23 14.10 -9.16
C VAL A 95 -11.08 12.59 -9.04
N LEU A 96 -11.14 12.09 -7.80
CA LEU A 96 -10.98 10.68 -7.45
C LEU A 96 -12.35 9.99 -7.42
N TYR A 97 -12.40 8.75 -7.91
CA TYR A 97 -13.53 7.84 -7.71
C TYR A 97 -13.03 6.62 -6.93
N GLU A 98 -13.45 6.49 -5.68
CA GLU A 98 -13.11 5.33 -4.86
C GLU A 98 -13.86 4.08 -5.35
N LEU A 99 -13.13 2.99 -5.55
CA LEU A 99 -13.63 1.77 -6.16
C LEU A 99 -13.17 0.55 -5.35
N HIS A 100 -14.15 -0.18 -4.82
CA HIS A 100 -13.95 -1.50 -4.25
C HIS A 100 -14.12 -2.57 -5.32
N VAL A 101 -13.04 -3.28 -5.67
CA VAL A 101 -13.04 -4.24 -6.80
C VAL A 101 -14.10 -5.32 -6.61
N GLY A 102 -14.21 -5.88 -5.40
CA GLY A 102 -15.13 -6.98 -5.11
C GLY A 102 -16.63 -6.64 -5.13
N THR A 103 -17.01 -5.36 -5.17
CA THR A 103 -18.44 -4.95 -5.16
C THR A 103 -18.81 -4.01 -6.30
N TYR A 104 -17.84 -3.46 -7.03
CA TYR A 104 -18.08 -2.56 -8.14
C TYR A 104 -18.80 -3.22 -9.31
N THR A 105 -18.54 -4.51 -9.55
CA THR A 105 -19.30 -5.33 -10.51
C THR A 105 -19.76 -6.65 -9.86
N PRO A 106 -20.77 -7.33 -10.42
CA PRO A 106 -21.21 -8.63 -9.92
C PRO A 106 -20.11 -9.70 -9.89
N GLU A 107 -19.16 -9.64 -10.82
CA GLU A 107 -18.03 -10.57 -10.91
C GLU A 107 -16.95 -10.28 -9.87
N GLY A 108 -16.80 -9.03 -9.43
CA GLY A 108 -15.83 -8.65 -8.40
C GLY A 108 -14.37 -8.77 -8.82
N THR A 109 -14.04 -8.51 -10.11
CA THR A 109 -12.68 -8.69 -10.66
C THR A 109 -12.16 -7.43 -11.36
N PHE A 110 -10.84 -7.35 -11.51
CA PHE A 110 -10.18 -6.27 -12.25
C PHE A 110 -10.65 -6.19 -13.71
N ASP A 111 -10.79 -7.32 -14.40
CA ASP A 111 -11.22 -7.33 -15.80
C ASP A 111 -12.67 -6.83 -15.96
N ALA A 112 -13.56 -7.21 -15.04
CA ALA A 112 -14.93 -6.72 -15.05
C ALA A 112 -15.01 -5.22 -14.73
N ALA A 113 -14.21 -4.75 -13.77
CA ALA A 113 -14.10 -3.33 -13.45
C ALA A 113 -13.54 -2.52 -14.64
N ALA A 114 -12.49 -3.02 -15.30
CA ALA A 114 -11.87 -2.41 -16.48
C ALA A 114 -12.88 -2.16 -17.59
N ALA A 115 -13.75 -3.14 -17.87
CA ALA A 115 -14.81 -3.04 -18.88
C ALA A 115 -15.86 -1.95 -18.58
N ARG A 116 -15.90 -1.42 -17.35
CA ARG A 116 -16.86 -0.39 -16.93
C ARG A 116 -16.22 0.98 -16.75
N LEU A 117 -14.90 1.15 -16.86
CA LEU A 117 -14.24 2.43 -16.58
C LEU A 117 -14.64 3.58 -17.53
N GLY A 118 -15.11 3.27 -18.74
CA GLY A 118 -15.47 4.28 -19.75
C GLY A 118 -16.48 5.32 -19.24
N HIS A 119 -17.48 4.90 -18.46
CA HIS A 119 -18.47 5.84 -17.93
C HIS A 119 -17.89 6.80 -16.88
N LEU A 120 -16.83 6.40 -16.16
CA LEU A 120 -16.15 7.28 -15.19
C LEU A 120 -15.38 8.38 -15.92
N ALA A 121 -14.72 8.03 -17.03
CA ALA A 121 -14.08 9.01 -17.90
C ALA A 121 -15.11 10.01 -18.47
N GLU A 122 -16.26 9.53 -18.94
CA GLU A 122 -17.36 10.38 -19.42
C GLU A 122 -17.94 11.29 -18.32
N LEU A 123 -18.02 10.80 -17.08
CA LEU A 123 -18.47 11.58 -15.92
C LEU A 123 -17.49 12.73 -15.57
N GLY A 124 -16.24 12.63 -16.01
CA GLY A 124 -15.18 13.60 -15.70
C GLY A 124 -14.29 13.21 -14.52
N VAL A 125 -14.37 11.95 -14.06
CA VAL A 125 -13.39 11.39 -13.13
C VAL A 125 -12.02 11.44 -13.79
N THR A 126 -10.99 11.65 -12.98
CA THR A 126 -9.61 11.75 -13.49
C THR A 126 -8.72 10.62 -13.02
N HIS A 127 -9.04 10.05 -11.85
CA HIS A 127 -8.31 8.98 -11.22
C HIS A 127 -9.29 8.00 -10.58
N VAL A 128 -9.08 6.72 -10.81
CA VAL A 128 -9.72 5.66 -10.03
C VAL A 128 -8.87 5.43 -8.80
N SER A 129 -9.46 5.48 -7.60
CA SER A 129 -8.81 5.16 -6.33
C SER A 129 -9.25 3.76 -5.91
N LEU A 130 -8.40 2.76 -6.13
CA LEU A 130 -8.69 1.40 -5.71
C LEU A 130 -8.54 1.28 -4.19
N MET A 131 -9.53 0.68 -3.53
CA MET A 131 -9.35 0.15 -2.17
C MET A 131 -8.23 -0.92 -2.14
N PRO A 132 -7.68 -1.28 -0.97
CA PRO A 132 -6.51 -2.15 -0.91
C PRO A 132 -6.72 -3.50 -1.58
N VAL A 133 -5.70 -3.93 -2.33
CA VAL A 133 -5.73 -5.17 -3.14
C VAL A 133 -4.73 -6.22 -2.67
N CYS A 134 -4.07 -6.01 -1.53
CA CYS A 134 -3.14 -6.98 -0.98
C CYS A 134 -3.90 -8.24 -0.52
N PRO A 135 -3.34 -9.46 -0.67
CA PRO A 135 -3.96 -10.68 -0.20
C PRO A 135 -4.30 -10.66 1.29
N PHE A 136 -5.53 -11.04 1.60
CA PHE A 136 -6.05 -11.33 2.93
C PHE A 136 -6.71 -12.73 2.92
N PRO A 137 -6.95 -13.37 4.08
CA PRO A 137 -7.63 -14.65 4.14
C PRO A 137 -9.08 -14.59 3.61
N GLY A 138 -9.43 -15.50 2.72
CA GLY A 138 -10.77 -15.56 2.11
C GLY A 138 -10.84 -14.91 0.74
N VAL A 139 -12.07 -14.63 0.28
CA VAL A 139 -12.35 -14.10 -1.08
C VAL A 139 -13.06 -12.74 -1.07
N ASN A 140 -13.61 -12.35 0.08
CA ASN A 140 -14.35 -11.11 0.25
C ASN A 140 -13.81 -10.38 1.48
N GLY A 141 -13.49 -9.11 1.31
CA GLY A 141 -12.98 -8.24 2.36
C GLY A 141 -12.74 -6.86 1.74
N TRP A 142 -12.71 -5.82 2.57
CA TRP A 142 -12.42 -4.45 2.10
C TRP A 142 -10.95 -4.25 1.69
N GLY A 143 -10.06 -5.14 2.15
CA GLY A 143 -8.64 -5.12 1.82
C GLY A 143 -7.70 -4.69 2.97
N TYR A 144 -8.24 -4.07 4.03
CA TYR A 144 -7.43 -3.57 5.15
C TYR A 144 -6.79 -4.67 6.00
N GLU A 145 -7.24 -5.93 5.89
CA GLU A 145 -6.61 -7.09 6.53
C GLU A 145 -5.52 -7.75 5.68
N GLY A 146 -4.99 -7.04 4.68
CA GLY A 146 -3.93 -7.53 3.81
C GLY A 146 -2.65 -7.91 4.60
N VAL A 147 -2.01 -9.01 4.20
CA VAL A 147 -0.79 -9.53 4.86
C VAL A 147 0.39 -9.71 3.90
N SER A 148 0.15 -9.81 2.60
CA SER A 148 1.20 -9.89 1.58
C SER A 148 1.33 -8.58 0.82
N LEU A 149 2.06 -7.62 1.36
CA LEU A 149 2.11 -6.22 0.89
C LEU A 149 2.65 -6.03 -0.53
N TRP A 150 3.24 -7.07 -1.12
CA TRP A 150 3.86 -7.06 -2.46
C TRP A 150 3.03 -7.80 -3.51
N ALA A 151 1.96 -8.48 -3.07
CA ALA A 151 1.14 -9.34 -3.91
C ALA A 151 -0.22 -8.69 -4.21
N VAL A 152 -0.85 -9.17 -5.27
CA VAL A 152 -2.23 -8.83 -5.63
C VAL A 152 -3.15 -9.97 -5.20
N HIS A 153 -4.30 -9.65 -4.62
CA HIS A 153 -5.32 -10.61 -4.19
C HIS A 153 -5.81 -11.43 -5.38
N GLU A 154 -5.49 -12.74 -5.36
CA GLU A 154 -5.73 -13.64 -6.48
C GLU A 154 -7.22 -13.70 -6.90
N PRO A 155 -8.21 -13.73 -5.98
CA PRO A 155 -9.63 -13.70 -6.32
C PRO A 155 -10.08 -12.51 -7.19
N TYR A 156 -9.39 -11.38 -7.14
CA TYR A 156 -9.70 -10.23 -8.01
C TYR A 156 -9.16 -10.37 -9.44
N GLY A 157 -8.34 -11.39 -9.72
CA GLY A 157 -7.70 -11.62 -11.02
C GLY A 157 -6.16 -11.55 -10.97
N GLY A 158 -5.58 -11.39 -9.79
CA GLY A 158 -4.13 -11.43 -9.57
C GLY A 158 -3.34 -10.33 -10.29
N PRO A 159 -2.00 -10.48 -10.38
CA PRO A 159 -1.10 -9.46 -10.93
C PRO A 159 -1.44 -9.02 -12.35
N GLU A 160 -1.76 -9.95 -13.25
CA GLU A 160 -2.08 -9.60 -14.64
C GLU A 160 -3.43 -8.87 -14.76
N GLY A 161 -4.43 -9.26 -13.96
CA GLY A 161 -5.73 -8.58 -13.95
C GLY A 161 -5.58 -7.10 -13.57
N LEU A 162 -4.76 -6.81 -12.55
CA LEU A 162 -4.45 -5.44 -12.17
C LEU A 162 -3.75 -4.67 -13.30
N LYS A 163 -2.75 -5.27 -13.97
CA LYS A 163 -2.08 -4.64 -15.11
C LYS A 163 -3.06 -4.32 -16.24
N ARG A 164 -3.98 -5.23 -16.57
CA ARG A 164 -5.03 -4.99 -17.58
C ARG A 164 -5.99 -3.87 -17.20
N LEU A 165 -6.38 -3.79 -15.92
CA LEU A 165 -7.20 -2.68 -15.43
C LEU A 165 -6.47 -1.35 -15.57
N VAL A 166 -5.21 -1.28 -15.14
CA VAL A 166 -4.41 -0.05 -15.22
C VAL A 166 -4.21 0.37 -16.66
N ASP A 167 -3.85 -0.56 -17.55
CA ASP A 167 -3.63 -0.26 -18.97
C ASP A 167 -4.92 0.23 -19.65
N THR A 168 -6.07 -0.34 -19.28
CA THR A 168 -7.39 0.12 -19.76
C THR A 168 -7.77 1.49 -19.20
N ALA A 169 -7.47 1.76 -17.92
CA ALA A 169 -7.68 3.08 -17.32
C ALA A 169 -6.84 4.14 -18.05
N HIS A 170 -5.57 3.85 -18.31
CA HIS A 170 -4.65 4.74 -19.03
C HIS A 170 -5.10 5.00 -20.47
N GLU A 171 -5.59 3.97 -21.17
CA GLU A 171 -6.20 4.11 -22.51
C GLU A 171 -7.38 5.11 -22.51
N LEU A 172 -8.15 5.13 -21.41
CA LEU A 172 -9.29 6.03 -21.21
C LEU A 172 -8.91 7.40 -20.63
N GLY A 173 -7.62 7.69 -20.40
CA GLY A 173 -7.19 8.96 -19.82
C GLY A 173 -7.37 9.08 -18.30
N LEU A 174 -7.58 7.95 -17.62
CA LEU A 174 -7.74 7.86 -16.17
C LEU A 174 -6.42 7.44 -15.53
N GLY A 175 -5.98 8.15 -14.49
CA GLY A 175 -4.93 7.65 -13.60
C GLY A 175 -5.48 6.59 -12.65
N VAL A 176 -4.60 5.80 -12.05
CA VAL A 176 -4.98 4.81 -11.01
C VAL A 176 -4.17 5.05 -9.75
N VAL A 177 -4.86 5.27 -8.64
CA VAL A 177 -4.30 5.38 -7.29
C VAL A 177 -4.65 4.11 -6.53
N LEU A 178 -3.71 3.56 -5.79
CA LEU A 178 -3.95 2.39 -4.93
C LEU A 178 -3.90 2.79 -3.46
N ASP A 179 -4.91 2.41 -2.70
CA ASP A 179 -4.88 2.43 -1.23
C ASP A 179 -3.94 1.33 -0.71
N VAL A 180 -2.94 1.73 0.07
CA VAL A 180 -1.94 0.83 0.65
C VAL A 180 -1.90 0.98 2.17
N VAL A 181 -1.83 -0.17 2.85
CA VAL A 181 -1.82 -0.26 4.31
C VAL A 181 -0.41 -0.61 4.76
N HIS A 182 0.30 0.37 5.32
CA HIS A 182 1.65 0.19 5.87
C HIS A 182 1.71 0.34 7.39
N ASN A 183 0.61 0.72 8.04
CA ASN A 183 0.58 0.98 9.47
C ASN A 183 0.32 -0.29 10.32
N HIS A 184 -0.29 -1.32 9.73
CA HIS A 184 -0.49 -2.64 10.34
C HIS A 184 -0.57 -3.73 9.27
N LEU A 185 -0.60 -4.99 9.71
CA LEU A 185 -0.96 -6.14 8.88
C LEU A 185 -2.16 -6.86 9.51
N GLY A 186 -2.94 -7.56 8.67
CA GLY A 186 -4.06 -8.36 9.13
C GLY A 186 -3.69 -9.42 10.18
N PRO A 187 -4.62 -9.79 11.08
CA PRO A 187 -4.35 -10.68 12.22
C PRO A 187 -4.14 -12.15 11.85
N SER A 188 -4.40 -12.54 10.60
CA SER A 188 -4.34 -13.93 10.12
C SER A 188 -3.60 -14.01 8.79
N GLY A 189 -2.70 -14.99 8.65
CA GLY A 189 -1.85 -15.17 7.47
C GLY A 189 -0.57 -14.30 7.45
N ASN A 190 -0.28 -13.57 8.53
CA ASN A 190 0.95 -12.79 8.66
C ASN A 190 2.11 -13.65 9.20
N HIS A 191 3.03 -14.02 8.32
CA HIS A 191 4.20 -14.85 8.64
C HIS A 191 5.49 -14.04 8.86
N LEU A 192 5.45 -12.71 8.74
CA LEU A 192 6.64 -11.86 8.91
C LEU A 192 7.38 -12.08 10.25
N PRO A 193 6.70 -12.31 11.41
CA PRO A 193 7.40 -12.56 12.68
C PRO A 193 8.28 -13.81 12.69
N ALA A 194 8.06 -14.77 11.78
CA ALA A 194 8.91 -15.95 11.65
C ALA A 194 10.25 -15.67 10.93
N PHE A 195 10.35 -14.52 10.24
CA PHE A 195 11.55 -14.13 9.51
C PHE A 195 12.40 -13.14 10.32
N GLY A 196 11.80 -12.09 10.86
CA GLY A 196 12.57 -11.07 11.57
C GLY A 196 11.70 -10.06 12.31
N PRO A 197 12.32 -9.02 12.90
CA PRO A 197 11.63 -8.03 13.73
C PRO A 197 10.90 -6.96 12.90
N TYR A 198 9.95 -7.38 12.05
CA TYR A 198 9.08 -6.49 11.26
C TYR A 198 8.13 -5.65 12.13
N PHE A 199 7.88 -6.09 13.36
CA PHE A 199 7.04 -5.40 14.34
C PHE A 199 7.84 -5.07 15.60
N THR A 200 7.34 -4.11 16.37
CA THR A 200 7.96 -3.64 17.60
C THR A 200 6.93 -3.50 18.72
N ASP A 201 7.36 -3.77 19.95
CA ASP A 201 6.61 -3.49 21.17
C ASP A 201 6.87 -2.06 21.69
N THR A 202 7.73 -1.28 21.02
CA THR A 202 8.02 0.11 21.41
C THR A 202 6.80 1.01 21.24
N HIS A 203 5.94 0.69 20.28
CA HIS A 203 4.72 1.42 19.95
C HIS A 203 3.54 0.45 19.82
N HIS A 204 2.32 0.95 19.98
CA HIS A 204 1.10 0.15 19.83
C HIS A 204 0.10 0.87 18.92
N THR A 205 -0.59 0.10 18.07
CA THR A 205 -1.67 0.62 17.21
C THR A 205 -3.02 0.05 17.66
N PRO A 206 -4.16 0.68 17.27
CA PRO A 206 -5.48 0.12 17.54
C PRO A 206 -5.73 -1.26 16.90
N TRP A 207 -4.95 -1.63 15.87
CA TRP A 207 -5.16 -2.84 15.06
C TRP A 207 -4.15 -3.97 15.33
N GLY A 208 -3.13 -3.73 16.16
CA GLY A 208 -2.12 -4.74 16.49
C GLY A 208 -0.76 -4.16 16.82
N ALA A 209 0.27 -5.02 16.74
CA ALA A 209 1.66 -4.64 16.92
C ALA A 209 2.05 -3.57 15.89
N ALA A 210 2.78 -2.54 16.32
CA ALA A 210 3.24 -1.49 15.43
C ALA A 210 4.32 -2.03 14.50
N VAL A 211 4.32 -1.57 13.25
CA VAL A 211 5.42 -1.84 12.32
C VAL A 211 6.70 -1.19 12.85
N ASN A 212 7.81 -1.91 12.80
CA ASN A 212 9.08 -1.45 13.32
C ASN A 212 9.71 -0.42 12.38
N LEU A 213 9.52 0.88 12.65
CA LEU A 213 10.10 1.97 11.85
C LEU A 213 11.31 2.64 12.52
N ASP A 214 11.45 2.52 13.84
CA ASP A 214 12.49 3.23 14.61
C ASP A 214 13.22 2.39 15.68
N ALA A 215 12.82 1.14 15.93
CA ALA A 215 13.49 0.25 16.88
C ALA A 215 14.65 -0.54 16.20
N PRO A 216 15.46 -1.32 16.94
CA PRO A 216 16.51 -2.14 16.36
C PRO A 216 15.99 -3.04 15.22
N GLY A 217 16.77 -3.14 14.15
CA GLY A 217 16.37 -3.89 12.93
C GLY A 217 15.41 -3.15 12.00
N SER A 218 15.02 -1.90 12.29
CA SER A 218 14.02 -1.20 11.46
C SER A 218 14.48 -0.78 10.07
N ASP A 219 15.78 -0.73 9.79
CA ASP A 219 16.28 -0.32 8.46
C ASP A 219 15.75 -1.22 7.33
N GLU A 220 15.77 -2.53 7.55
CA GLU A 220 15.27 -3.51 6.56
C GLU A 220 13.75 -3.52 6.47
N VAL A 221 13.06 -3.22 7.57
CA VAL A 221 11.59 -3.08 7.60
C VAL A 221 11.14 -1.85 6.82
N ARG A 222 11.86 -0.72 6.96
CA ARG A 222 11.64 0.48 6.14
C ARG A 222 11.92 0.21 4.67
N ALA A 223 13.05 -0.46 4.36
CA ALA A 223 13.38 -0.84 3.00
C ALA A 223 12.33 -1.77 2.38
N PHE A 224 11.77 -2.69 3.16
CA PHE A 224 10.66 -3.56 2.77
C PHE A 224 9.40 -2.76 2.40
N LEU A 225 8.98 -1.80 3.23
CA LEU A 225 7.79 -0.98 2.95
C LEU A 225 8.01 0.00 1.79
N LEU A 226 9.17 0.67 1.73
CA LEU A 226 9.55 1.53 0.62
C LEU A 226 9.56 0.73 -0.70
N GLY A 227 10.18 -0.45 -0.68
CA GLY A 227 10.23 -1.34 -1.83
C GLY A 227 8.85 -1.73 -2.35
N SER A 228 7.91 -2.08 -1.45
CA SER A 228 6.53 -2.39 -1.82
C SER A 228 5.86 -1.20 -2.49
N ALA A 229 5.92 -0.01 -1.87
CA ALA A 229 5.34 1.22 -2.41
C ALA A 229 5.86 1.53 -3.83
N LEU A 230 7.18 1.43 -4.02
CA LEU A 230 7.80 1.70 -5.32
C LEU A 230 7.49 0.61 -6.34
N ALA A 231 7.34 -0.65 -5.94
CA ALA A 231 6.94 -1.74 -6.82
C ALA A 231 5.53 -1.53 -7.39
N TRP A 232 4.57 -1.08 -6.56
CA TRP A 232 3.23 -0.71 -7.01
C TRP A 232 3.27 0.37 -8.11
N LEU A 233 4.06 1.41 -7.90
CA LEU A 233 4.18 2.52 -8.85
C LEU A 233 4.96 2.14 -10.12
N ARG A 234 6.00 1.32 -10.02
CA ARG A 234 6.86 0.94 -11.14
C ARG A 234 6.29 -0.22 -11.95
N ASP A 235 6.02 -1.35 -11.27
CA ASP A 235 5.78 -2.64 -11.92
C ASP A 235 4.32 -2.79 -12.39
N TYR A 236 3.39 -2.13 -11.68
CA TYR A 236 1.97 -2.05 -12.06
C TYR A 236 1.58 -0.71 -12.67
N ARG A 237 2.55 0.19 -12.88
CA ARG A 237 2.38 1.53 -13.48
C ARG A 237 1.29 2.40 -12.82
N LEU A 238 1.04 2.22 -11.53
CA LEU A 238 0.10 3.07 -10.78
C LEU A 238 0.58 4.52 -10.73
N ASP A 239 -0.35 5.46 -10.67
CA ASP A 239 -0.11 6.92 -10.73
C ASP A 239 0.03 7.57 -9.36
N GLY A 240 -0.35 6.85 -8.32
CA GLY A 240 -0.13 7.29 -6.95
C GLY A 240 -0.57 6.25 -5.94
N LEU A 241 -0.30 6.54 -4.67
CA LEU A 241 -0.74 5.75 -3.54
C LEU A 241 -1.56 6.62 -2.58
N ARG A 242 -2.62 6.06 -2.01
CA ARG A 242 -3.26 6.57 -0.81
C ARG A 242 -2.74 5.74 0.36
N LEU A 243 -2.20 6.39 1.37
CA LEU A 243 -1.54 5.78 2.52
C LEU A 243 -2.54 5.75 3.67
N ASP A 244 -2.94 4.56 4.07
CA ASP A 244 -3.87 4.33 5.17
C ASP A 244 -3.29 4.72 6.52
N ALA A 245 -4.10 5.38 7.34
CA ALA A 245 -3.89 5.78 8.72
C ALA A 245 -2.44 6.17 9.04
N VAL A 246 -1.88 7.16 8.33
CA VAL A 246 -0.45 7.51 8.47
C VAL A 246 -0.10 8.02 9.86
N HIS A 247 -1.09 8.45 10.63
CA HIS A 247 -0.93 8.85 12.04
C HIS A 247 -0.56 7.67 12.96
N ALA A 248 -0.80 6.43 12.53
CA ALA A 248 -0.40 5.22 13.26
C ALA A 248 1.01 4.72 12.88
N LEU A 249 1.70 5.36 11.93
CA LEU A 249 3.10 5.10 11.61
C LEU A 249 4.00 5.80 12.64
N ALA A 250 4.21 5.14 13.78
CA ALA A 250 5.08 5.65 14.83
C ALA A 250 6.55 5.60 14.39
N ASP A 251 7.15 6.77 14.21
CA ASP A 251 8.55 6.90 13.81
C ASP A 251 9.17 8.16 14.39
N THR A 252 10.13 7.97 15.29
CA THR A 252 10.84 9.04 15.99
C THR A 252 12.20 9.38 15.37
N ARG A 253 12.56 8.79 14.22
CA ARG A 253 13.81 9.09 13.53
C ARG A 253 13.85 10.53 13.01
N ALA A 254 15.07 11.05 12.85
CA ALA A 254 15.29 12.40 12.33
C ALA A 254 14.73 12.58 10.90
N LEU A 255 14.86 11.54 10.07
CA LEU A 255 14.18 11.42 8.79
C LEU A 255 13.06 10.39 8.95
N THR A 256 11.82 10.84 8.97
CA THR A 256 10.67 9.94 9.17
C THR A 256 10.41 9.11 7.91
N PHE A 257 9.75 7.97 8.07
CA PHE A 257 9.41 7.04 7.00
C PHE A 257 8.60 7.71 5.89
N LEU A 258 7.64 8.56 6.26
CA LEU A 258 6.81 9.29 5.30
C LEU A 258 7.62 10.31 4.48
N GLU A 259 8.61 10.97 5.11
CA GLU A 259 9.51 11.89 4.41
C GLU A 259 10.45 11.13 3.46
N GLU A 260 10.97 9.98 3.90
CA GLU A 260 11.79 9.08 3.08
C GLU A 260 10.99 8.52 1.88
N LEU A 261 9.75 8.10 2.11
CA LEU A 261 8.85 7.60 1.06
C LEU A 261 8.51 8.70 0.05
N SER A 262 8.21 9.92 0.51
CA SER A 262 8.00 11.08 -0.37
C SER A 262 9.24 11.33 -1.24
N ALA A 263 10.44 11.28 -0.66
CA ALA A 263 11.69 11.43 -1.39
C ALA A 263 11.88 10.35 -2.46
N ALA A 264 11.62 9.09 -2.10
CA ALA A 264 11.78 7.96 -2.99
C ALA A 264 10.79 7.99 -4.16
N VAL A 265 9.53 8.40 -3.91
CA VAL A 265 8.51 8.54 -4.96
C VAL A 265 8.84 9.68 -5.92
N ASP A 266 9.36 10.81 -5.42
CA ASP A 266 9.82 11.90 -6.28
C ASP A 266 11.00 11.46 -7.17
N ALA A 267 11.95 10.71 -6.62
CA ALA A 267 13.06 10.15 -7.39
C ALA A 267 12.57 9.17 -8.47
N LEU A 268 11.64 8.28 -8.12
CA LEU A 268 11.04 7.34 -9.06
C LEU A 268 10.24 8.07 -10.15
N ALA A 269 9.52 9.15 -9.82
CA ALA A 269 8.79 9.94 -10.80
C ALA A 269 9.72 10.56 -11.86
N VAL A 270 10.92 11.00 -11.46
CA VAL A 270 11.96 11.48 -12.37
C VAL A 270 12.50 10.34 -13.24
N GLU A 271 12.79 9.19 -12.64
CA GLU A 271 13.27 7.99 -13.35
C GLU A 271 12.29 7.52 -14.43
N LEU A 272 11.00 7.44 -14.08
CA LEU A 272 9.93 6.98 -14.98
C LEU A 272 9.46 8.06 -15.97
N GLY A 273 9.86 9.32 -15.78
CA GLY A 273 9.45 10.44 -16.64
C GLY A 273 7.96 10.77 -16.60
N ARG A 274 7.26 10.43 -15.50
CA ARG A 274 5.83 10.70 -15.30
C ARG A 274 5.52 11.11 -13.86
N PRO A 275 4.50 11.95 -13.61
CA PRO A 275 4.13 12.31 -12.24
C PRO A 275 3.64 11.09 -11.46
N LEU A 276 4.09 10.98 -10.22
CA LEU A 276 3.58 10.05 -9.21
C LEU A 276 3.10 10.88 -8.01
N GLY A 277 2.16 10.35 -7.24
CA GLY A 277 1.60 11.09 -6.11
C GLY A 277 1.35 10.26 -4.86
N LEU A 278 1.34 10.93 -3.71
CA LEU A 278 1.04 10.33 -2.41
C LEU A 278 -0.06 11.12 -1.71
N ILE A 279 -1.10 10.42 -1.26
CA ILE A 279 -2.22 10.97 -0.48
C ILE A 279 -2.18 10.32 0.90
N ALA A 280 -2.15 11.10 1.97
CA ALA A 280 -2.26 10.55 3.33
C ALA A 280 -3.70 10.53 3.83
N GLU A 281 -4.10 9.46 4.50
CA GLU A 281 -5.17 9.52 5.50
C GLU A 281 -4.58 9.87 6.87
N SER A 282 -5.00 10.99 7.46
CA SER A 282 -4.52 11.43 8.77
C SER A 282 -5.58 12.20 9.55
N ASP A 283 -5.77 11.81 10.81
CA ASP A 283 -6.69 12.46 11.75
C ASP A 283 -6.04 13.59 12.55
N LEU A 284 -4.74 13.84 12.35
CA LEU A 284 -3.99 14.80 13.19
C LEU A 284 -4.23 16.27 12.80
N CYS A 285 -4.87 16.54 11.66
CA CYS A 285 -5.02 17.89 11.11
C CYS A 285 -3.68 18.67 11.03
N ASP A 286 -2.56 17.97 10.84
CA ASP A 286 -1.23 18.56 10.81
C ASP A 286 -0.86 18.99 9.39
N PRO A 287 -0.68 20.31 9.12
CA PRO A 287 -0.25 20.77 7.79
C PRO A 287 1.15 20.26 7.41
N ARG A 288 1.96 19.76 8.35
CA ARG A 288 3.27 19.18 8.08
C ARG A 288 3.18 18.03 7.08
N THR A 289 2.07 17.28 7.05
CA THR A 289 1.85 16.17 6.11
C THR A 289 2.04 16.59 4.65
N THR A 290 1.46 17.71 4.24
CA THR A 290 1.48 18.20 2.86
C THR A 290 2.44 19.36 2.62
N THR A 291 3.00 19.93 3.70
CA THR A 291 4.02 20.97 3.59
C THR A 291 5.25 20.41 2.83
N PRO A 292 5.85 21.16 1.89
CA PRO A 292 7.04 20.70 1.16
C PRO A 292 8.21 20.41 2.10
N ARG A 293 9.01 19.37 1.79
CA ARG A 293 10.20 18.97 2.56
C ARG A 293 11.20 20.13 2.80
N PRO A 294 11.53 20.99 1.83
CA PRO A 294 12.40 22.16 2.07
C PRO A 294 11.85 23.19 3.08
N ALA A 295 10.56 23.14 3.39
CA ALA A 295 9.89 23.98 4.38
C ALA A 295 9.62 23.25 5.71
N GLY A 296 10.21 22.05 5.91
CA GLY A 296 10.08 21.27 7.15
C GLY A 296 8.87 20.33 7.21
N GLY A 297 8.18 20.14 6.09
CA GLY A 297 7.09 19.17 5.98
C GLY A 297 7.53 17.79 5.50
N LEU A 298 6.57 16.88 5.33
CA LEU A 298 6.80 15.52 4.84
C LEU A 298 6.75 15.43 3.31
N GLY A 299 6.16 16.42 2.64
CA GLY A 299 6.09 16.49 1.17
C GLY A 299 5.14 15.49 0.53
N LEU A 300 4.10 15.04 1.22
CA LEU A 300 3.02 14.30 0.57
C LEU A 300 2.17 15.27 -0.26
N HIS A 301 1.55 14.76 -1.33
CA HIS A 301 0.91 15.61 -2.34
C HIS A 301 -0.50 16.06 -1.93
N ALA A 302 -1.17 15.28 -1.08
CA ALA A 302 -2.48 15.60 -0.53
C ALA A 302 -2.70 14.85 0.79
N GLN A 303 -3.74 15.25 1.52
CA GLN A 303 -4.24 14.56 2.70
C GLN A 303 -5.77 14.49 2.62
N TRP A 304 -6.37 13.38 3.07
CA TRP A 304 -7.78 13.34 3.39
C TRP A 304 -8.09 14.36 4.49
N ASN A 305 -9.20 15.06 4.32
CA ASN A 305 -9.63 16.11 5.22
C ASN A 305 -11.06 15.83 5.66
N ASP A 306 -11.12 14.96 6.65
CA ASP A 306 -12.33 14.42 7.21
C ASP A 306 -13.19 15.49 7.89
N ASP A 307 -12.60 16.56 8.42
CA ASP A 307 -13.32 17.71 8.98
C ASP A 307 -14.34 18.30 7.99
N PHE A 308 -14.08 18.22 6.68
CA PHE A 308 -15.03 18.70 5.67
C PHE A 308 -16.25 17.80 5.59
N HIS A 309 -16.01 16.48 5.52
CA HIS A 309 -17.06 15.48 5.54
C HIS A 309 -17.90 15.58 6.82
N HIS A 310 -17.25 15.58 7.98
CA HIS A 310 -17.92 15.63 9.28
C HIS A 310 -18.78 16.86 9.44
N ALA A 311 -18.25 18.05 9.13
CA ALA A 311 -18.99 19.30 9.22
C ALA A 311 -20.21 19.32 8.26
N LEU A 312 -20.03 18.84 7.03
CA LEU A 312 -21.11 18.80 6.04
C LEU A 312 -22.20 17.79 6.41
N HIS A 313 -21.81 16.57 6.81
CA HIS A 313 -22.74 15.52 7.24
C HIS A 313 -23.59 16.00 8.40
N THR A 314 -22.96 16.50 9.47
CA THR A 314 -23.68 17.01 10.64
C THR A 314 -24.59 18.19 10.29
N ALA A 315 -24.20 19.07 9.35
CA ALA A 315 -25.06 20.16 8.88
C ALA A 315 -26.32 19.67 8.16
N LEU A 316 -26.23 18.55 7.43
CA LEU A 316 -27.32 18.00 6.63
C LEU A 316 -28.22 17.03 7.40
N THR A 317 -27.66 16.27 8.34
CA THR A 317 -28.37 15.19 9.04
C THR A 317 -28.76 15.54 10.47
N GLY A 318 -28.03 16.44 11.12
CA GLY A 318 -28.17 16.72 12.55
C GLY A 318 -27.57 15.64 13.46
N GLU A 319 -26.89 14.63 12.90
CA GLU A 319 -26.20 13.60 13.67
C GLU A 319 -25.03 14.17 14.47
N SER A 320 -24.85 13.67 15.69
CA SER A 320 -23.90 14.23 16.68
C SER A 320 -23.23 13.17 17.56
N GLN A 321 -23.36 11.89 17.20
CA GLN A 321 -22.70 10.78 17.87
C GLN A 321 -21.25 10.60 17.42
N GLY A 322 -20.40 10.04 18.28
CA GLY A 322 -18.99 9.81 17.94
C GLY A 322 -18.26 11.11 17.59
N TYR A 323 -17.41 11.05 16.57
CA TYR A 323 -16.63 12.20 16.07
C TYR A 323 -17.51 13.35 15.52
N TYR A 324 -18.79 13.12 15.18
CA TYR A 324 -19.68 14.19 14.73
C TYR A 324 -20.00 15.22 15.83
N ALA A 325 -19.80 14.85 17.11
CA ALA A 325 -20.08 15.73 18.24
C ALA A 325 -19.32 17.07 18.17
N ASP A 326 -18.10 17.05 17.62
CA ASP A 326 -17.21 18.22 17.53
C ASP A 326 -17.77 19.32 16.61
N PHE A 327 -18.55 18.92 15.61
CA PHE A 327 -19.11 19.80 14.59
C PHE A 327 -20.55 20.20 14.90
N ALA A 328 -21.25 19.44 15.75
CA ALA A 328 -22.70 19.51 15.95
C ALA A 328 -23.23 20.79 16.59
N ARG A 329 -22.42 21.50 17.38
CA ARG A 329 -22.85 22.73 18.05
C ARG A 329 -23.21 23.84 17.06
N ALA A 330 -22.47 23.97 15.96
CA ALA A 330 -22.66 25.02 14.96
C ALA A 330 -22.17 24.54 13.57
N PRO A 331 -22.86 23.57 12.95
CA PRO A 331 -22.28 22.81 11.84
C PRO A 331 -22.06 23.62 10.57
N LEU A 332 -22.91 24.61 10.27
CA LEU A 332 -22.67 25.54 9.15
C LEU A 332 -21.44 26.44 9.39
N ALA A 333 -21.19 26.82 10.64
CA ALA A 333 -19.99 27.59 10.99
C ALA A 333 -18.74 26.71 10.96
N ALA A 334 -18.86 25.45 11.38
CA ALA A 334 -17.80 24.45 11.26
C ALA A 334 -17.43 24.24 9.78
N LEU A 335 -18.42 24.02 8.91
CA LEU A 335 -18.21 23.85 7.47
C LEU A 335 -17.55 25.09 6.84
N ALA A 336 -18.03 26.29 7.18
CA ALA A 336 -17.43 27.53 6.70
C ALA A 336 -15.96 27.68 7.14
N LYS A 337 -15.65 27.34 8.41
CA LYS A 337 -14.27 27.32 8.91
C LYS A 337 -13.41 26.33 8.13
N THR A 338 -13.84 25.07 8.02
CA THR A 338 -13.08 24.01 7.32
C THR A 338 -12.78 24.38 5.88
N VAL A 339 -13.76 24.86 5.11
CA VAL A 339 -13.56 25.26 3.70
C VAL A 339 -12.55 26.41 3.55
N THR A 340 -12.53 27.35 4.49
CA THR A 340 -11.64 28.53 4.42
C THR A 340 -10.27 28.33 5.06
N SER A 341 -10.13 27.36 5.97
CA SER A 341 -8.94 27.17 6.81
C SER A 341 -8.34 25.77 6.72
N ALA A 342 -8.80 24.95 5.77
CA ALA A 342 -8.57 23.52 5.63
C ALA A 342 -9.10 22.69 6.81
N PHE A 343 -8.59 22.85 8.01
CA PHE A 343 -8.99 22.05 9.17
C PHE A 343 -9.90 22.83 10.12
N PHE A 344 -10.90 22.14 10.67
CA PHE A 344 -11.67 22.60 11.82
C PHE A 344 -10.81 22.53 13.08
N HIS A 345 -10.04 21.47 13.29
CA HIS A 345 -9.14 21.33 14.45
C HIS A 345 -7.74 21.90 14.20
N ASN A 346 -7.63 23.20 13.87
CA ASN A 346 -6.37 23.89 13.60
C ASN A 346 -5.83 24.72 14.79
N GLY A 347 -5.85 24.13 15.98
CA GLY A 347 -5.54 24.81 17.26
C GLY A 347 -6.53 24.50 18.39
N THR A 348 -7.42 23.53 18.16
CA THR A 348 -8.36 22.98 19.13
C THR A 348 -8.22 21.47 19.13
N TRP A 349 -8.64 20.82 20.22
CA TRP A 349 -8.66 19.36 20.35
C TRP A 349 -10.03 18.81 19.93
N SER A 350 -10.03 17.59 19.43
CA SER A 350 -11.20 16.71 19.31
C SER A 350 -11.39 15.98 20.63
#